data_AF-A0A7U9P7N9-F1
#
_entry.id   AF-A0A7U9P7N9-F1
#
_cell.length_a   1.000
_cell.length_b   1.000
_cell.length_c   1.000
_cell.angle_alpha   90.00
_cell.angle_beta   90.00
_cell.angle_gamma   90.00
#
_symmetry.space_group_name_H-M   'P 1'
#
loop_
_entity.id
_entity.type
_entity.pdbx_description
1 polymer ?
#
loop_
_entity_poly.entity_id
_entity_poly.type
_entity_poly.pdbx_seq_one_letter_code
_entity_poly.pdbx_strand_id
1 'polypeptide(L)'
;MKVLEYRFAIAPIFHFIANKSMEAGLHLCDGHAKQTVQLFMNDAASEKGKKRIGAIQYEGSNDYTAKEPCIVSWRFERALLPDGLKQDLEAITAFRRDQNEGTAINPNAQSIAFKFEALTDAAKETIEAITAVLQKHAKS
;
A
#
# COMPACT_ATOMS: atom_id res chain seq x y z
N MET A 1 -14.21 -14.04 -8.04
CA MET A 1 -13.32 -12.92 -7.66
C MET A 1 -13.78 -11.70 -8.44
N LYS A 2 -14.29 -10.64 -7.80
CA LYS A 2 -14.60 -9.39 -8.51
C LYS A 2 -13.25 -8.78 -8.93
N VAL A 3 -13.02 -8.68 -10.23
CA VAL A 3 -11.84 -7.98 -10.77
C VAL A 3 -12.04 -6.50 -10.46
N LEU A 4 -11.12 -5.87 -9.72
CA LEU A 4 -11.11 -4.41 -9.59
C LEU A 4 -10.81 -3.83 -10.97
N GLU A 5 -11.76 -3.07 -11.53
CA GLU A 5 -11.54 -2.29 -12.74
C GLU A 5 -10.91 -0.95 -12.36
N TYR A 6 -9.64 -0.78 -12.68
CA TYR A 6 -8.92 0.47 -12.43
C TYR A 6 -9.09 1.42 -13.61
N ARG A 7 -9.24 2.71 -13.32
CA ARG A 7 -9.43 3.75 -14.35
C ARG A 7 -8.10 4.31 -14.90
N PHE A 8 -6.98 3.63 -14.67
CA PHE A 8 -5.64 4.08 -15.03
C PHE A 8 -4.74 2.91 -15.42
N ALA A 9 -3.66 3.19 -16.16
CA ALA A 9 -2.67 2.19 -16.55
C ALA A 9 -1.93 1.63 -15.33
N ILE A 10 -1.82 0.30 -15.25
CA ILE A 10 -1.27 -0.39 -14.08
C ILE A 10 0.04 -1.06 -14.44
N ALA A 11 1.13 -0.59 -13.83
CA ALA A 11 2.42 -1.26 -13.84
C ALA A 11 2.32 -2.61 -13.11
N PRO A 12 3.10 -3.63 -13.53
CA PRO A 12 3.08 -4.95 -12.91
C PRO A 12 3.22 -4.94 -11.39
N ILE A 13 4.05 -4.04 -10.85
CA ILE A 13 4.25 -3.92 -9.41
C ILE A 13 3.03 -3.38 -8.66
N PHE A 14 2.29 -2.44 -9.24
CA PHE A 14 1.05 -1.94 -8.64
C PHE A 14 0.03 -3.08 -8.56
N HIS A 15 -0.14 -3.82 -9.65
CA HIS A 15 -1.05 -4.97 -9.69
C HIS A 15 -0.63 -6.04 -8.68
N PHE A 16 0.66 -6.33 -8.58
CA PHE A 16 1.20 -7.30 -7.63
C PHE A 16 0.91 -6.89 -6.18
N ILE A 17 1.18 -5.64 -5.79
CA ILE A 17 0.88 -5.12 -4.45
C ILE A 17 -0.64 -5.17 -4.18
N ALA A 18 -1.47 -4.84 -5.16
CA ALA A 18 -2.92 -4.89 -5.02
C ALA A 18 -3.42 -6.33 -4.78
N ASN A 19 -2.95 -7.30 -5.57
CA ASN A 19 -3.27 -8.71 -5.38
C ASN A 19 -2.83 -9.22 -4.02
N LYS A 20 -1.60 -8.88 -3.61
CA LYS A 20 -1.05 -9.24 -2.30
C LYS A 20 -1.82 -8.64 -1.15
N SER A 21 -2.28 -7.40 -1.30
CA SER A 21 -3.17 -6.76 -0.32
C SER A 21 -4.49 -7.53 -0.18
N MET A 22 -5.11 -7.96 -1.29
CA MET A 22 -6.33 -8.77 -1.26
C MET A 22 -6.09 -10.17 -0.67
N GLU A 23 -4.98 -10.84 -1.04
CA GLU A 23 -4.54 -12.11 -0.44
C GLU A 23 -4.30 -11.98 1.06
N ALA A 24 -3.93 -10.78 1.53
CA ALA A 24 -3.78 -10.48 2.94
C ALA A 24 -5.09 -10.27 3.70
N GLY A 25 -6.24 -10.33 3.00
CA GLY A 25 -7.56 -10.08 3.58
C GLY A 25 -7.94 -8.59 3.63
N LEU A 26 -7.17 -7.72 2.97
CA LEU A 26 -7.54 -6.31 2.84
C LEU A 26 -8.61 -6.13 1.75
N HIS A 27 -9.49 -5.18 1.99
CA HIS A 27 -10.43 -4.71 0.99
C HIS A 27 -9.88 -3.48 0.28
N LEU A 28 -9.90 -3.50 -1.05
CA LEU A 28 -9.44 -2.42 -1.93
C LEU A 28 -10.65 -1.65 -2.45
N CYS A 29 -10.60 -0.33 -2.38
CA CYS A 29 -11.60 0.56 -2.99
C CYS A 29 -10.89 1.66 -3.80
N ASP A 30 -11.32 1.86 -5.03
CA ASP A 30 -10.73 2.84 -5.96
C ASP A 30 -11.11 4.29 -5.59
N GLY A 31 -12.17 4.50 -4.79
CA GLY A 31 -12.55 5.80 -4.22
C GLY A 31 -12.71 6.92 -5.26
N HIS A 32 -12.92 6.56 -6.54
CA HIS A 32 -12.89 7.46 -7.70
C HIS A 32 -11.60 8.27 -7.90
N ALA A 33 -10.49 7.90 -7.26
CA ALA A 33 -9.22 8.59 -7.39
C ALA A 33 -8.45 8.15 -8.64
N LYS A 34 -7.81 9.09 -9.34
CA LYS A 34 -7.15 8.81 -10.64
C LYS A 34 -5.97 7.84 -10.56
N GLN A 35 -5.33 7.64 -9.40
CA GLN A 35 -4.04 6.95 -9.25
C GLN A 35 -3.84 6.30 -7.86
N THR A 36 -4.92 6.15 -7.11
CA THR A 36 -4.87 5.74 -5.71
C THR A 36 -5.93 4.70 -5.45
N VAL A 37 -5.55 3.63 -4.77
CA VAL A 37 -6.46 2.61 -4.27
C VAL A 37 -6.39 2.63 -2.75
N GLN A 38 -7.51 2.85 -2.11
CA GLN A 38 -7.63 2.88 -0.65
C GLN A 38 -7.66 1.45 -0.10
N LEU A 39 -7.02 1.25 1.05
CA LEU A 39 -6.93 -0.03 1.74
C LEU A 39 -7.75 0.00 3.05
N PHE A 40 -8.52 -1.05 3.28
CA PHE A 40 -9.35 -1.24 4.46
C PHE A 40 -9.15 -2.62 5.06
N MET A 41 -9.27 -2.72 6.38
CA MET A 41 -9.41 -4.01 7.06
C MET A 41 -10.85 -4.55 6.82
N ASN A 42 -10.98 -5.84 6.50
CA ASN A 42 -12.23 -6.62 6.42
C ASN A 42 -13.20 -6.33 5.24
N ASP A 43 -14.12 -7.29 5.04
CA ASP A 43 -14.95 -7.56 3.86
C ASP A 43 -15.93 -6.45 3.41
N ALA A 44 -16.31 -6.45 2.12
CA ALA A 44 -16.97 -5.37 1.36
C ALA A 44 -18.35 -4.88 1.88
N ALA A 45 -18.94 -5.54 2.88
CA ALA A 45 -20.35 -5.36 3.25
C ALA A 45 -20.66 -4.17 4.21
N SER A 46 -19.73 -3.27 4.49
CA SER A 46 -20.02 -2.18 5.43
C SER A 46 -19.24 -0.91 5.11
N GLU A 47 -19.77 -0.07 4.21
CA GLU A 47 -19.24 1.26 3.91
C GLU A 47 -19.47 2.26 5.06
N LYS A 48 -20.35 1.96 6.02
CA LYS A 48 -20.65 2.84 7.15
C LYS A 48 -19.77 2.49 8.35
N GLY A 49 -18.61 3.15 8.46
CA GLY A 49 -17.78 3.15 9.68
C GLY A 49 -16.42 2.45 9.59
N LYS A 50 -15.96 2.05 8.40
CA LYS A 50 -14.63 1.43 8.25
C LYS A 50 -13.49 2.41 8.50
N LYS A 51 -12.47 1.94 9.23
CA LYS A 51 -11.18 2.61 9.35
C LYS A 51 -10.33 2.24 8.14
N ARG A 52 -10.22 3.16 7.18
CA ARG A 52 -9.14 3.14 6.18
C ARG A 52 -7.82 2.94 6.92
N ILE A 53 -6.95 2.08 6.42
CA ILE A 53 -5.62 1.87 7.01
C ILE A 53 -4.48 2.38 6.15
N GLY A 54 -4.74 2.67 4.87
CA GLY A 54 -3.68 3.06 3.95
C GLY A 54 -4.14 3.17 2.50
N ALA A 55 -3.16 3.20 1.60
CA ALA A 55 -3.39 3.24 0.17
C ALA A 55 -2.21 2.66 -0.63
N ILE A 56 -2.50 2.24 -1.85
CA ILE A 56 -1.52 2.02 -2.92
C ILE A 56 -1.65 3.22 -3.87
N GLN A 57 -0.56 3.96 -4.10
CA GLN A 57 -0.59 5.19 -4.89
C GLN A 57 0.64 5.28 -5.80
N TYR A 58 0.48 5.78 -7.02
CA TYR A 58 1.63 6.21 -7.83
C TYR A 58 2.23 7.53 -7.33
N GLU A 59 3.56 7.58 -7.30
CA GLU A 59 4.34 8.79 -7.05
C GLU A 59 5.14 9.20 -8.29
N GLY A 60 5.30 10.51 -8.49
CA GLY A 60 6.05 11.10 -9.59
C GLY A 60 5.17 11.44 -10.79
N SER A 61 5.10 12.75 -11.08
CA SER A 61 4.34 13.45 -12.13
C SER A 61 2.85 13.13 -12.24
N ASN A 62 2.01 14.16 -12.09
CA ASN A 62 0.57 14.09 -12.44
C ASN A 62 0.35 14.09 -13.97
N ASP A 63 1.42 14.22 -14.76
CA ASP A 63 1.41 14.25 -16.21
C ASP A 63 2.18 13.06 -16.80
N TYR A 64 1.41 12.07 -17.23
CA TYR A 64 1.83 10.76 -17.72
C TYR A 64 2.14 10.80 -19.22
N THR A 65 1.83 11.92 -19.89
CA THR A 65 2.29 12.18 -21.27
C THR A 65 3.75 12.65 -21.28
N ALA A 66 4.25 13.15 -20.14
CA ALA A 66 5.61 13.65 -19.97
C ALA A 66 6.56 12.68 -19.24
N LYS A 67 6.07 11.87 -18.28
CA LYS A 67 6.88 10.88 -17.57
C LYS A 67 6.02 9.74 -17.05
N GLU A 68 6.37 8.50 -17.37
CA GLU A 68 5.70 7.34 -16.79
C GLU A 68 5.87 7.32 -15.26
N PRO A 69 4.82 6.92 -14.52
CA PRO A 69 4.87 6.79 -13.06
C PRO A 69 5.89 5.71 -12.73
N CYS A 70 7.01 6.11 -12.16
CA CYS A 70 8.10 5.19 -11.90
C CYS A 70 8.04 4.58 -10.51
N ILE A 71 7.24 5.13 -9.58
CA ILE A 71 7.22 4.70 -8.18
C ILE A 71 5.80 4.36 -7.73
N VAL A 72 5.65 3.18 -7.12
CA VAL A 72 4.44 2.79 -6.39
C VAL A 72 4.71 2.88 -4.90
N SER A 73 3.89 3.67 -4.22
CA SER A 73 3.88 3.88 -2.79
C SER A 73 2.79 3.03 -2.15
N TRP A 74 3.21 2.04 -1.37
CA TRP A 74 2.34 1.26 -0.51
C TRP A 74 2.44 1.81 0.90
N ARG A 75 1.44 2.59 1.30
CA ARG A 75 1.49 3.38 2.53
C ARG A 75 0.37 3.03 3.49
N PHE A 76 0.67 3.14 4.77
CA PHE A 76 -0.22 2.84 5.88
C PHE A 76 -0.23 4.01 6.86
N GLU A 77 -1.43 4.47 7.24
CA GLU A 77 -1.61 5.61 8.13
C GLU A 77 -1.39 5.19 9.58
N ARG A 78 -0.31 5.66 10.20
CA ARG A 78 0.09 5.25 11.56
C ARG A 78 -1.03 5.40 12.58
N ALA A 79 -1.78 6.49 12.50
CA ALA A 79 -2.88 6.79 13.42
C ALA A 79 -4.08 5.84 13.29
N LEU A 80 -4.17 5.09 12.19
CA LEU A 80 -5.29 4.20 11.87
C LEU A 80 -4.93 2.72 11.98
N LEU A 81 -3.65 2.41 12.26
CA LEU A 81 -3.18 1.05 12.46
C LEU A 81 -3.39 0.60 13.92
N PRO A 82 -3.82 -0.65 14.16
CA PRO A 82 -3.66 -1.29 15.46
C PRO A 82 -2.19 -1.34 15.88
N ASP A 83 -1.90 -1.19 17.18
CA ASP A 83 -0.52 -1.07 17.69
C ASP A 83 0.38 -2.25 17.30
N GLY A 84 -0.14 -3.49 17.38
CA GLY A 84 0.61 -4.68 16.96
C GLY A 84 0.93 -4.70 15.47
N LEU A 85 -0.01 -4.29 14.62
CA LEU A 85 0.20 -4.19 13.17
C LEU A 85 1.20 -3.07 12.85
N LYS A 86 1.06 -1.93 13.52
CA LYS A 86 1.99 -0.81 13.38
C LYS A 86 3.41 -1.24 13.72
N GLN A 87 3.62 -1.87 14.87
CA GLN A 87 4.94 -2.30 15.31
C GLN A 87 5.58 -3.29 14.32
N ASP A 88 4.84 -4.28 13.86
CA ASP A 88 5.35 -5.27 12.91
C ASP A 88 5.67 -4.65 11.54
N LEU A 89 4.85 -3.70 11.05
CA LEU A 89 5.16 -2.96 9.82
C LEU A 89 6.37 -2.05 10.00
N GLU A 90 6.55 -1.43 11.16
CA GLU A 90 7.72 -0.58 11.45
C GLU A 90 9.03 -1.38 11.55
N ALA A 91 8.97 -2.67 11.83
CA ALA A 91 10.14 -3.55 11.81
C ALA A 91 10.67 -3.82 10.39
N ILE A 92 9.84 -3.65 9.36
CA ILE A 92 10.27 -3.80 7.97
C ILE A 92 10.95 -2.51 7.51
N THR A 93 12.25 -2.60 7.23
CA THR A 93 13.07 -1.44 6.81
C THR A 93 13.37 -1.42 5.33
N ALA A 94 13.36 -2.58 4.66
CA ALA A 94 13.57 -2.68 3.22
C ALA A 94 12.50 -1.91 2.46
N PHE A 95 12.92 -1.11 1.47
CA PHE A 95 12.05 -0.23 0.67
C PHE A 95 11.24 0.81 1.47
N ARG A 96 11.47 0.94 2.78
CA ARG A 96 10.74 1.87 3.62
C ARG A 96 11.20 3.30 3.38
N ARG A 97 10.26 4.17 3.04
CA ARG A 97 10.44 5.59 2.77
C ARG A 97 9.21 6.37 3.21
N ASP A 98 9.16 6.68 4.49
CA ASP A 98 8.07 7.37 5.19
C ASP A 98 7.89 8.83 4.71
N GLN A 99 8.94 9.43 4.14
CA GLN A 99 8.95 10.79 3.60
C GLN A 99 9.57 10.85 2.20
N ASN A 100 9.20 11.87 1.43
CA ASN A 100 9.77 12.10 0.09
C ASN A 100 11.20 12.63 0.16
N GLU A 101 11.49 13.43 1.18
CA GLU A 101 12.78 14.10 1.38
C GLU A 101 13.30 13.81 2.79
N GLY A 102 14.63 13.85 2.96
CA GLY A 102 15.30 13.56 4.23
C GLY A 102 15.48 12.07 4.51
N THR A 103 15.55 11.73 5.80
CA THR A 103 15.76 10.35 6.25
C THR A 103 14.58 9.47 5.86
N ALA A 104 14.87 8.35 5.20
CA ALA A 104 13.83 7.46 4.67
C ALA A 104 12.90 6.91 5.76
N ILE A 105 13.43 6.59 6.94
CA ILE A 105 12.64 6.11 8.09
C ILE A 105 12.45 7.25 9.08
N ASN A 106 11.21 7.67 9.28
CA ASN A 106 10.86 8.72 10.23
C ASN A 106 9.69 8.27 11.12
N PRO A 107 9.93 7.96 12.41
CA PRO A 107 8.88 7.54 13.35
C PRO A 107 7.75 8.56 13.52
N ASN A 108 8.02 9.85 13.25
CA ASN A 108 7.07 10.94 13.40
C ASN A 108 6.29 11.25 12.13
N ALA A 109 6.57 10.57 11.01
CA ALA A 109 5.80 10.78 9.79
C ALA A 109 4.34 10.28 9.96
N GLN A 110 3.42 10.78 9.13
CA GLN A 110 2.02 10.37 9.22
C GLN A 110 1.80 8.91 8.77
N SER A 111 2.63 8.43 7.84
CA SER A 111 2.49 7.10 7.25
C SER A 111 3.79 6.30 7.34
N ILE A 112 3.64 4.99 7.51
CA ILE A 112 4.69 4.01 7.18
C ILE A 112 4.52 3.74 5.69
N ALA A 113 5.53 4.03 4.88
CA ALA A 113 5.41 3.89 3.44
C ALA A 113 6.54 3.05 2.86
N PHE A 114 6.21 2.16 1.94
CA PHE A 114 7.15 1.36 1.18
C PHE A 114 7.05 1.77 -0.28
N LYS A 115 8.19 2.09 -0.89
CA LYS A 115 8.24 2.64 -2.24
C LYS A 115 9.01 1.72 -3.15
N PHE A 116 8.39 1.37 -4.28
CA PHE A 116 8.94 0.42 -5.21
C PHE A 116 8.92 0.97 -6.64
N GLU A 117 10.01 0.75 -7.36
CA GLU A 117 10.13 1.19 -8.76
C GLU A 117 9.85 0.06 -9.76
N ALA A 118 10.26 -1.16 -9.42
CA ALA A 118 10.13 -2.32 -10.29
C ALA A 118 10.00 -3.62 -9.47
N LEU A 119 9.47 -4.66 -10.11
CA LEU A 119 9.22 -5.97 -9.50
C LEU A 119 10.48 -6.85 -9.50
N THR A 120 11.54 -6.39 -8.85
CA THR A 120 12.77 -7.16 -8.62
C THR A 120 12.54 -8.25 -7.56
N ASP A 121 13.46 -9.21 -7.43
CA ASP A 121 13.31 -10.27 -6.44
C ASP A 121 13.32 -9.73 -5.00
N ALA A 122 14.20 -8.76 -4.70
CA ALA A 122 14.19 -8.06 -3.40
C ALA A 122 12.87 -7.32 -3.12
N ALA A 123 12.27 -6.71 -4.15
CA ALA A 123 10.95 -6.07 -4.03
C ALA A 123 9.86 -7.11 -3.74
N LYS A 124 9.85 -8.24 -4.45
CA LYS A 124 8.90 -9.34 -4.21
C LYS A 124 9.04 -9.87 -2.79
N GLU A 125 10.25 -10.19 -2.34
CA GLU A 125 10.52 -10.67 -0.98
C GLU A 125 10.01 -9.70 0.08
N THR A 126 10.22 -8.39 -0.12
CA THR A 126 9.73 -7.36 0.80
C THR A 126 8.20 -7.27 0.78
N ILE A 127 7.58 -7.32 -0.40
CA ILE A 127 6.12 -7.31 -0.54
C ILE A 127 5.50 -8.53 0.13
N GLU A 128 6.09 -9.72 -0.02
CA GLU A 128 5.64 -10.94 0.67
C GLU A 128 5.80 -10.82 2.20
N ALA A 129 6.88 -10.22 2.68
CA ALA A 129 7.07 -9.98 4.12
C ALA A 129 5.99 -9.04 4.69
N ILE A 130 5.69 -7.93 3.99
CA ILE A 130 4.60 -7.02 4.35
C ILE A 130 3.26 -7.76 4.32
N THR A 131 3.03 -8.59 3.30
CA THR A 131 1.83 -9.40 3.14
C THR A 131 1.63 -10.36 4.32
N ALA A 132 2.70 -11.05 4.75
CA ALA A 132 2.66 -11.94 5.89
C ALA A 132 2.31 -11.21 7.20
N VAL A 133 2.86 -10.00 7.41
CA VAL A 133 2.48 -9.14 8.53
C VAL A 133 0.99 -8.78 8.47
N LEU A 134 0.50 -8.32 7.32
CA LEU A 134 -0.91 -8.00 7.15
C LEU A 134 -1.82 -9.21 7.42
N GLN A 135 -1.47 -10.39 6.91
CA GLN A 135 -2.21 -11.64 7.10
C GLN A 135 -2.29 -12.06 8.57
N LYS A 136 -1.19 -11.91 9.33
CA LYS A 136 -1.14 -12.20 10.77
C LYS A 136 -2.19 -11.39 11.53
N HIS A 137 -2.33 -10.10 11.18
CA HIS A 137 -3.23 -9.17 11.87
C HIS A 137 -4.65 -9.13 11.30
N ALA A 138 -4.89 -9.65 10.09
CA ALA A 138 -6.23 -9.78 9.52
C ALA A 138 -7.03 -10.96 10.08
N LYS A 139 -6.35 -11.95 10.68
CA LYS A 139 -6.96 -13.16 11.27
C LYS A 139 -7.19 -13.09 12.78
N SER A 140 -6.75 -12.01 13.44
CA SER A 140 -6.89 -11.79 14.89
C SER A 140 -8.16 -11.00 15.19
#